data_AF-A0A8S3FBM8-F1
#
_entry.id   AF-A0A8S3FBM8-F1
#
_cell.length_a   1.000
_cell.length_b   1.000
_cell.length_c   1.000
_cell.angle_alpha   90.00
_cell.angle_beta   90.00
_cell.angle_gamma   90.00
#
_symmetry.space_group_name_H-M   'P 1'
#
loop_
_entity.id
_entity.type
_entity.pdbx_description
1 polymer ?
#
loop_
_entity_poly.entity_id
_entity_poly.type
_entity_poly.pdbx_seq_one_letter_code
_entity_poly.pdbx_strand_id
1 'polypeptide(L)' 'MNPPVPVIPKGRIRSDIIKIYHDTPANGAHFGRDRTINKIQQRYFWPG' A
#
# COMPACT_ATOMS: atom_id res chain seq x y z
N MET A 1 15.83 12.40 -4.75
CA MET A 1 16.16 11.27 -3.87
C MET A 1 15.23 10.13 -4.24
N ASN A 2 15.76 8.95 -4.59
CA ASN A 2 14.92 7.79 -4.85
C ASN A 2 14.29 7.34 -3.52
N PRO A 3 13.01 6.96 -3.48
CA PRO A 3 12.43 6.36 -2.29
C PRO A 3 13.25 5.12 -1.93
N PRO A 4 13.51 4.84 -0.64
CA PRO A 4 14.17 3.60 -0.21
C PRO A 4 13.30 2.35 -0.43
N VAL A 5 12.10 2.53 -1.00
CA VAL A 5 11.10 1.50 -1.25
C VAL A 5 10.79 1.41 -2.76
N PRO A 6 10.37 0.25 -3.28
CA PRO A 6 10.02 0.09 -4.68
C PRO A 6 8.95 1.08 -5.16
N VAL A 7 9.16 1.63 -6.36
CA VAL A 7 8.17 2.48 -7.05
C VAL A 7 7.17 1.62 -7.80
N ILE A 8 5.88 1.82 -7.53
CA ILE A 8 4.79 1.06 -8.17
C ILE A 8 4.18 1.87 -9.33
N PRO A 9 4.18 1.34 -10.56
CA PRO A 9 3.58 2.03 -11.71
C PRO A 9 2.06 2.21 -11.56
N LYS A 10 1.46 3.09 -12.35
CA LYS A 10 -0.01 3.22 -12.43
C LYS A 10 -0.58 1.91 -13.01
N GLY A 11 -1.67 1.42 -12.44
CA GLY A 11 -2.32 0.19 -12.90
C GLY A 11 -3.01 -0.59 -11.79
N ARG A 12 -3.57 -1.75 -12.16
CA ARG A 12 -4.34 -2.64 -11.27
C ARG A 12 -3.56 -3.06 -10.01
N ILE A 13 -2.24 -3.18 -10.12
CA ILE A 13 -1.35 -3.51 -9.01
C ILE A 13 -1.53 -2.60 -7.79
N ARG A 14 -1.83 -1.30 -7.98
CA ARG A 14 -2.07 -0.38 -6.85
C ARG A 14 -3.35 -0.76 -6.09
N SER A 15 -4.42 -1.07 -6.83
CA SER A 15 -5.70 -1.51 -6.25
C SER A 15 -5.57 -2.86 -5.54
N ASP A 16 -4.80 -3.79 -6.12
CA ASP A 16 -4.56 -5.10 -5.52
C ASP A 16 -3.78 -4.98 -4.21
N ILE A 17 -2.73 -4.15 -4.16
CA ILE A 17 -1.97 -3.85 -2.94
C ILE A 17 -2.89 -3.27 -1.85
N ILE A 18 -3.73 -2.29 -2.20
CA ILE A 18 -4.69 -1.69 -1.24
C ILE A 18 -5.64 -2.77 -0.70
N LYS A 19 -6.22 -3.58 -1.59
CA LYS A 19 -7.17 -4.64 -1.21
C LYS A 19 -6.52 -5.66 -0.28
N ILE A 20 -5.30 -6.12 -0.59
CA ILE A 20 -4.57 -7.07 0.24
C ILE A 20 -4.33 -6.52 1.66
N TYR A 21 -3.94 -5.25 1.78
CA TYR A 21 -3.69 -4.63 3.09
C TYR A 21 -4.97 -4.35 3.88
N HIS A 22 -6.09 -4.11 3.20
CA HIS A 22 -7.37 -3.86 3.84
C HIS A 22 -8.09 -5.16 4.26
N ASP A 23 -8.10 -6.17 3.39
CA ASP A 23 -8.94 -7.37 3.53
C ASP A 23 -8.21 -8.55 4.19
N THR A 24 -6.87 -8.56 4.27
CA THR A 24 -6.12 -9.73 4.77
C THR A 24 -5.76 -9.59 6.25
N PRO A 25 -6.18 -10.51 7.14
CA PRO A 25 -5.89 -10.43 8.58
C PRO A 25 -4.40 -10.37 8.91
N ALA A 26 -3.56 -11.04 8.11
CA ALA A 26 -2.10 -11.07 8.28
C ALA A 26 -1.43 -9.70 8.15
N ASN A 27 -2.03 -8.75 7.43
CA ASN A 27 -1.52 -7.37 7.33
C ASN A 27 -2.23 -6.41 8.30
N GLY A 28 -3.14 -6.94 9.13
CA GLY A 28 -4.01 -6.24 10.07
C GLY A 28 -5.32 -5.78 9.42
N ALA A 29 -6.09 -6.73 8.88
CA ALA A 29 -7.38 -6.44 8.23
C ALA A 29 -8.27 -5.49 9.03
N HIS A 30 -9.08 -4.71 8.28
CA HIS A 30 -10.03 -3.71 8.79
C HIS A 30 -9.40 -2.48 9.47
N PHE A 31 -8.13 -2.18 9.17
CA PHE A 31 -7.64 -0.85 9.43
C PHE A 31 -8.40 0.19 8.61
N GLY A 32 -8.87 1.25 9.27
CA GLY A 32 -9.37 2.44 8.59
C GLY A 32 -8.34 2.99 7.59
N ARG A 33 -8.83 3.74 6.60
CA ARG A 33 -8.08 4.24 5.44
C ARG A 33 -6.64 4.67 5.75
N ASP A 34 -6.44 5.53 6.75
CA ASP A 34 -5.13 6.14 7.02
C ASP A 34 -4.10 5.13 7.52
N ARG A 35 -4.52 4.15 8.32
CA ARG A 35 -3.63 3.08 8.79
C ARG A 35 -3.22 2.14 7.65
N THR A 36 -4.15 1.84 6.75
CA THR A 36 -3.88 1.06 5.54
C THR A 36 -2.86 1.77 4.65
N ILE A 37 -3.05 3.07 4.40
CA ILE A 37 -2.12 3.87 3.60
C ILE A 37 -0.74 4.00 4.26
N ASN A 38 -0.68 4.26 5.57
CA ASN A 38 0.60 4.34 6.29
C ASN A 38 1.42 3.04 6.18
N LYS A 39 0.79 1.87 6.33
CA LYS A 39 1.47 0.58 6.18
C LYS A 39 1.99 0.33 4.77
N ILE A 40 1.21 0.75 3.77
CA ILE A 40 1.61 0.65 2.36
C ILE A 40 2.83 1.53 2.08
N GLN A 41 2.82 2.78 2.57
CA GLN A 41 3.91 3.76 2.34
C GLN A 41 5.24 3.35 3.01
N GLN A 42 5.19 2.51 4.05
CA GLN A 42 6.38 1.91 4.64
C GLN A 42 7.07 0.87 3.74
N ARG A 43 6.37 0.33 2.72
CA ARG A 43 6.88 -0.74 1.84
C ARG A 43 6.90 -0.40 0.36
N TYR A 44 6.11 0.58 -0.06
CA TYR A 44 5.96 0.96 -1.47
C TYR A 44 5.84 2.46 -1.60
N PHE A 45 6.29 2.98 -2.73
CA PHE A 45 6.05 4.36 -3.12
C PHE A 45 5.31 4.38 -4.45
N TRP A 46 4.38 5.32 -4.61
CA TRP A 46 3.98 5.73 -5.94
C TRP A 46 3.58 7.20 -5.95
N PRO A 47 3.94 7.94 -7.01
CA PRO A 47 3.50 9.32 -7.18
C PRO A 47 2.00 9.36 -7.49
N GLY A 48 1.37 10.46 -7.08
CA GLY A 48 -0.01 10.82 -7.43
C GLY A 48 -0.27 10.76 -8.93
#